data_AF-A0A914FGZ0-F1
#
_entry.id   AF-A0A914FGZ0-F1
#
_cell.length_a   1.000
_cell.length_b   1.000
_cell.length_c   1.000
_cell.angle_alpha   90.00
_cell.angle_beta   90.00
_cell.angle_gamma   90.00
#
_symmetry.space_group_name_H-M   'P 1'
#
loop_
_entity.id
_entity.type
_entity.pdbx_description
1 polymer ?
#
loop_
_entity_poly.entity_id
_entity_poly.type
_entity_poly.pdbx_seq_one_letter_code
_entity_poly.pdbx_strand_id
1 'polypeptide(L)'
;MGNVLERHHKYQRNDELQESMRKKCFWSLSNGDDIIKLHTLKQKLNYNLAEPIYNYLSENETVQVNLEEFCKKGLPLLGNSTDIYIKIIQPFEKLLETCFECANVKATPEDEDFIKAFIENMIDYDFSSNVLTPAQMYIVYGMLPVTVYFCRSKSKPENFTGKEWELLWNSNNSKEITPDIFQKHVFDYDGPTVTIIRTKDDEVFALANDEKWINSRKKIGGNYSSFIKILPKIQRFDGGEMLYCNFAFDSNVEGIMWGSEFLVQNDMRNVKNIEVWGCGIPQKFDPHELDELQRQSILEEKKSSEPRVQRTKGEFNAKPNGGDEWDVDKQLLEMAGFEFDRHRRAGPVRPPDEDK
;
A
#
# COMPACT_ATOMS: atom_id res chain seq x y z
N MET A 1 -35.64 22.25 -22.62
CA MET A 1 -34.56 22.57 -23.58
C MET A 1 -33.35 23.28 -22.96
N GLY A 2 -33.47 24.00 -21.83
CA GLY A 2 -32.33 24.68 -21.18
C GLY A 2 -31.19 23.77 -20.66
N ASN A 3 -31.52 22.61 -20.09
CA ASN A 3 -30.52 21.68 -19.50
C ASN A 3 -29.58 20.98 -20.50
N VAL A 4 -29.93 20.94 -21.80
CA VAL A 4 -29.08 20.30 -22.83
C VAL A 4 -28.05 21.29 -23.37
N LEU A 5 -28.44 22.55 -23.53
CA LEU A 5 -27.55 23.64 -23.95
C LEU A 5 -26.50 23.97 -22.87
N GLU A 6 -26.87 23.98 -21.60
CA GLU A 6 -25.91 24.20 -20.50
C GLU A 6 -24.90 23.05 -20.37
N ARG A 7 -25.33 21.81 -20.58
CA ARG A 7 -24.40 20.66 -20.61
C ARG A 7 -23.45 20.76 -21.80
N HIS A 8 -23.94 21.05 -23.01
CA HIS A 8 -23.08 21.25 -24.18
C HIS A 8 -22.06 22.37 -23.99
N HIS A 9 -22.46 23.51 -23.43
CA HIS A 9 -21.54 24.61 -23.14
C HIS A 9 -20.51 24.29 -22.05
N LYS A 10 -20.85 23.44 -21.08
CA LYS A 10 -19.92 22.99 -20.04
C LYS A 10 -18.91 21.98 -20.58
N TYR A 11 -19.33 21.07 -21.47
CA TYR A 11 -18.43 20.14 -22.15
C TYR A 11 -17.48 20.87 -23.11
N GLN A 12 -17.99 21.78 -23.95
CA GLN A 12 -17.16 22.59 -24.86
C GLN A 12 -16.11 23.43 -24.11
N ARG A 13 -16.49 24.06 -22.99
CA ARG A 13 -15.54 24.82 -22.16
C ARG A 13 -14.43 23.94 -21.56
N ASN A 14 -14.73 22.68 -21.24
CA ASN A 14 -13.74 21.77 -20.65
C ASN A 14 -12.75 21.29 -21.72
N ASP A 15 -13.23 21.04 -22.94
CA ASP A 15 -12.40 20.65 -24.08
C ASP A 15 -11.45 21.78 -24.51
N GLU A 16 -11.95 23.02 -24.60
CA GLU A 16 -11.12 24.20 -24.90
C GLU A 16 -10.03 24.44 -23.84
N LEU A 17 -10.36 24.23 -22.56
CA LEU A 17 -9.41 24.38 -21.47
C LEU A 17 -8.31 23.30 -21.54
N GLN A 18 -8.68 22.05 -21.81
CA GLN A 18 -7.72 20.97 -21.98
C GLN A 18 -6.84 21.18 -23.20
N GLU A 19 -7.38 21.65 -24.32
CA GLU A 19 -6.60 21.94 -25.51
C GLU A 19 -5.62 23.09 -25.27
N SER A 20 -6.04 24.13 -24.54
CA SER A 20 -5.17 25.24 -24.12
C SER A 20 -4.02 24.76 -23.23
N MET A 21 -4.30 23.88 -22.26
CA MET A 21 -3.27 23.28 -21.41
C MET A 21 -2.29 22.43 -22.22
N ARG A 22 -2.77 21.58 -23.14
CA ARG A 22 -1.89 20.75 -23.99
C ARG A 22 -0.94 21.61 -24.82
N LYS A 23 -1.45 22.66 -25.46
CA LYS A 23 -0.62 23.61 -26.22
C LYS A 23 0.42 24.28 -25.34
N LYS A 24 0.04 24.78 -24.15
CA LYS A 24 1.00 25.38 -23.20
C LYS A 24 2.08 24.41 -22.75
N CYS A 25 1.71 23.17 -22.44
CA CYS A 25 2.66 22.13 -22.05
C CYS A 25 3.61 21.78 -23.20
N PHE A 26 3.09 21.64 -24.42
CA PHE A 26 3.91 21.42 -25.62
C PHE A 26 4.95 22.54 -25.79
N TRP A 27 4.51 23.79 -25.82
CA TRP A 27 5.40 24.95 -25.98
C TRP A 27 6.44 25.06 -24.86
N SER A 28 6.06 24.70 -23.63
CA SER A 28 6.99 24.62 -22.52
C SER A 28 8.04 23.54 -22.77
N LEU A 29 7.65 22.33 -23.17
CA LEU A 29 8.59 21.22 -23.40
C LEU A 29 9.47 21.43 -24.64
N SER A 30 8.97 22.13 -25.66
CA SER A 30 9.70 22.43 -26.90
C SER A 30 10.60 23.68 -26.80
N ASN A 31 10.56 24.42 -25.69
CA ASN A 31 11.21 25.74 -25.57
C ASN A 31 10.76 26.75 -26.65
N GLY A 32 9.48 26.71 -27.04
CA GLY A 32 8.97 27.60 -28.07
C GLY A 32 9.25 27.13 -29.51
N ASP A 33 9.77 25.92 -29.70
CA ASP A 33 9.96 25.29 -31.02
C ASP A 33 8.68 24.55 -31.45
N ASP A 34 8.53 24.30 -32.74
CA ASP A 34 7.39 23.56 -33.32
C ASP A 34 7.50 22.04 -33.07
N ILE A 35 8.60 21.61 -32.44
CA ILE A 35 8.98 20.22 -32.25
C ILE A 35 9.63 20.03 -30.88
N ILE A 36 9.23 19.00 -30.15
CA ILE A 36 9.94 18.53 -28.96
C ILE A 36 11.09 17.63 -29.41
N LYS A 37 12.32 18.01 -29.05
CA LYS A 37 13.54 17.24 -29.29
C LYS A 37 13.95 16.54 -27.99
N LEU A 38 14.48 15.31 -28.10
CA LEU A 38 14.92 14.54 -26.93
C LEU A 38 15.93 15.29 -26.05
N HIS A 39 16.86 16.02 -26.66
CA HIS A 39 17.85 16.79 -25.90
C HIS A 39 17.21 17.91 -25.07
N THR A 40 16.20 18.61 -25.62
CA THR A 40 15.44 19.64 -24.91
C THR A 40 14.67 19.04 -23.75
N LEU A 41 14.11 17.84 -23.96
CA LEU A 41 13.38 17.12 -22.93
C LEU A 41 14.32 16.65 -21.79
N LYS A 42 15.51 16.13 -22.14
CA LYS A 42 16.58 15.74 -21.19
C LYS A 42 17.13 16.91 -20.38
N GLN A 43 17.01 18.15 -20.87
CA GLN A 43 17.39 19.35 -20.09
C GLN A 43 16.33 19.76 -19.06
N LYS A 44 15.05 19.41 -19.29
CA LYS A 44 13.93 19.80 -18.42
C LYS A 44 13.50 18.71 -17.45
N LEU A 45 13.67 17.46 -17.86
CA LEU A 45 13.32 16.27 -17.10
C LEU A 45 14.60 15.50 -16.74
N ASN A 46 14.54 14.69 -15.68
CA ASN A 46 15.60 13.74 -15.38
C ASN A 46 15.87 12.87 -16.64
N TYR A 47 17.15 12.60 -16.94
CA TYR A 47 17.59 11.75 -18.05
C TYR A 47 16.83 10.43 -18.12
N ASN A 48 16.60 9.78 -16.98
CA ASN A 48 15.92 8.48 -16.89
C ASN A 48 14.42 8.56 -17.18
N LEU A 49 13.81 9.72 -16.99
CA LEU A 49 12.40 9.98 -17.28
C LEU A 49 12.17 10.53 -18.69
N ALA A 50 13.10 11.35 -19.18
CA ALA A 50 12.97 12.03 -20.46
C ALA A 50 12.86 11.05 -21.63
N GLU A 51 13.70 10.02 -21.65
CA GLU A 51 13.78 9.07 -22.76
C GLU A 51 12.55 8.15 -22.86
N PRO A 52 12.04 7.54 -21.77
CA PRO A 52 10.76 6.82 -21.80
C PRO A 52 9.58 7.70 -22.25
N ILE A 53 9.45 8.92 -21.71
CA ILE A 53 8.37 9.84 -22.09
C ILE A 53 8.48 10.21 -23.58
N TYR A 54 9.70 10.46 -24.06
CA TYR A 54 9.94 10.76 -25.46
C TYR A 54 9.51 9.61 -26.37
N ASN A 55 9.92 8.38 -26.05
CA ASN A 55 9.57 7.18 -26.81
C ASN A 55 8.06 6.92 -26.82
N TYR A 56 7.39 7.18 -25.70
CA TYR A 56 5.94 7.09 -25.62
C TYR A 56 5.24 8.08 -26.56
N LEU A 57 5.74 9.32 -26.61
CA LEU A 57 5.19 10.39 -27.44
C LEU A 57 5.48 10.22 -28.93
N SER A 58 6.62 9.62 -29.32
CA SER A 58 7.08 9.58 -30.72
C SER A 58 6.49 8.48 -31.59
N GLU A 59 5.81 7.47 -31.02
CA GLU A 59 5.13 6.34 -31.70
C GLU A 59 5.94 5.46 -32.68
N ASN A 60 6.87 5.99 -33.48
CA ASN A 60 7.36 5.33 -34.71
C ASN A 60 8.81 5.70 -35.09
N GLU A 61 9.79 5.53 -34.21
CA GLU A 61 11.21 5.80 -34.51
C GLU A 61 11.51 7.23 -35.03
N THR A 62 10.54 8.13 -34.96
CA THR A 62 10.70 9.51 -35.40
C THR A 62 11.55 10.25 -34.38
N VAL A 63 12.59 10.93 -34.87
CA VAL A 63 13.54 11.69 -34.05
C VAL A 63 12.91 13.00 -33.51
N GLN A 64 11.61 13.21 -33.73
CA GLN A 64 10.92 14.48 -33.49
C GLN A 64 9.45 14.24 -33.11
N VAL A 65 8.97 14.94 -32.06
CA VAL A 65 7.56 14.91 -31.63
C VAL A 65 6.93 16.26 -31.94
N ASN A 66 5.95 16.30 -32.85
CA ASN A 66 5.24 17.52 -33.19
C ASN A 66 4.00 17.76 -32.29
N LEU A 67 3.36 18.93 -32.42
CA LEU A 67 2.20 19.29 -31.60
C LEU A 67 1.01 18.33 -31.76
N GLU A 68 0.79 17.80 -32.97
CA GLU A 68 -0.31 16.88 -33.25
C GLU A 68 -0.10 15.54 -32.54
N GLU A 69 1.11 14.98 -32.64
CA GLU A 69 1.53 13.76 -31.94
C GLU A 69 1.45 13.94 -30.42
N PHE A 70 1.93 15.07 -29.90
CA PHE A 70 1.80 15.40 -28.49
C PHE A 70 0.34 15.51 -28.05
N CYS A 71 -0.55 16.10 -28.86
CA CYS A 71 -1.96 16.21 -28.49
C CYS A 71 -2.66 14.84 -28.41
N LYS A 72 -2.24 13.85 -29.21
CA LYS A 72 -2.79 12.48 -29.20
C LYS A 72 -2.45 11.73 -27.91
N LYS A 73 -1.22 11.86 -27.40
CA LYS A 73 -0.72 11.05 -26.27
C LYS A 73 -0.39 11.83 -24.99
N GLY A 74 -0.25 13.14 -25.07
CA GLY A 74 0.15 13.97 -23.94
C GLY A 74 -0.92 14.06 -22.85
N LEU A 75 -2.19 13.81 -23.16
CA LEU A 75 -3.26 13.98 -22.17
C LEU A 75 -3.10 13.07 -20.94
N PRO A 76 -2.86 11.75 -21.07
CA PRO A 76 -2.50 10.90 -19.94
C PRO A 76 -1.36 11.45 -19.06
N LEU A 77 -0.34 12.09 -19.65
CA LEU A 77 0.80 12.67 -18.92
C LEU A 77 0.44 13.93 -18.12
N LEU A 78 -0.66 14.60 -18.46
CA LEU A 78 -1.10 15.84 -17.82
C LEU A 78 -2.20 15.62 -16.79
N GLY A 79 -2.64 14.37 -16.61
CA GLY A 79 -3.64 13.99 -15.63
C GLY A 79 -3.07 13.82 -14.22
N ASN A 80 -3.96 13.65 -13.24
CA ASN A 80 -3.58 13.34 -11.86
C ASN A 80 -3.21 11.85 -11.66
N SER A 81 -3.32 11.02 -12.70
CA SER A 81 -2.98 9.60 -12.64
C SER A 81 -1.48 9.42 -12.90
N THR A 82 -0.81 8.71 -12.00
CA THR A 82 0.60 8.33 -12.15
C THR A 82 0.78 7.04 -12.95
N ASP A 83 -0.30 6.36 -13.33
CA ASP A 83 -0.30 5.03 -13.96
C ASP A 83 0.41 5.02 -15.30
N ILE A 84 0.27 6.12 -16.03
CA ILE A 84 0.90 6.27 -17.32
C ILE A 84 2.42 6.21 -17.20
N TYR A 85 2.99 6.75 -16.13
CA TYR A 85 4.43 6.71 -15.89
C TYR A 85 4.90 5.29 -15.56
N ILE A 86 4.10 4.49 -14.85
CA ILE A 86 4.41 3.08 -14.60
C ILE A 86 4.45 2.29 -15.92
N LYS A 87 3.55 2.59 -16.87
CA LYS A 87 3.52 1.95 -18.19
C LYS A 87 4.68 2.38 -19.08
N ILE A 88 5.02 3.67 -19.03
CA ILE A 88 6.06 4.26 -19.88
C ILE A 88 7.45 3.88 -19.39
N ILE A 89 7.65 3.88 -18.07
CA ILE A 89 8.93 3.58 -17.42
C ILE A 89 8.99 2.08 -17.13
N GLN A 90 8.94 1.29 -18.20
CA GLN A 90 9.25 -0.13 -18.17
C GLN A 90 10.65 -0.33 -18.77
N PRO A 91 11.43 -1.31 -18.28
CA PRO A 91 11.06 -2.29 -17.25
C PRO A 91 11.10 -1.68 -15.82
N PHE A 92 10.55 -2.39 -14.83
CA PHE A 92 10.29 -1.86 -13.48
C PHE A 92 11.57 -1.42 -12.72
N GLU A 93 12.71 -2.02 -13.05
CA GLU A 93 14.06 -1.59 -12.65
C GLU A 93 14.25 -0.08 -12.89
N LYS A 94 13.89 0.38 -14.09
CA LYS A 94 14.07 1.78 -14.50
C LYS A 94 13.12 2.72 -13.76
N LEU A 95 11.95 2.22 -13.35
CA LEU A 95 11.01 2.98 -12.51
C LEU A 95 11.60 3.18 -11.11
N LEU A 96 12.16 2.13 -10.51
CA LEU A 96 12.83 2.22 -9.21
C LEU A 96 14.03 3.14 -9.23
N GLU A 97 14.90 3.02 -10.24
CA GLU A 97 16.03 3.93 -10.43
C GLU A 97 15.56 5.39 -10.52
N THR A 98 14.51 5.66 -11.32
CA THR A 98 13.93 6.99 -11.45
C THR A 98 13.39 7.49 -10.11
N CYS A 99 12.69 6.64 -9.35
CA CYS A 99 12.19 6.97 -8.02
C CYS A 99 13.31 7.27 -7.02
N PHE A 100 14.37 6.46 -7.00
CA PHE A 100 15.53 6.67 -6.13
C PHE A 100 16.23 7.99 -6.46
N GLU A 101 16.47 8.28 -7.73
CA GLU A 101 17.05 9.55 -8.15
C GLU A 101 16.17 10.75 -7.79
N CYS A 102 14.86 10.66 -8.01
CA CYS A 102 13.91 11.72 -7.61
C CYS A 102 13.88 11.93 -6.09
N ALA A 103 14.07 10.86 -5.31
CA ALA A 103 14.22 10.93 -3.86
C ALA A 103 15.63 11.34 -3.40
N ASN A 104 16.56 11.55 -4.34
CA ASN A 104 17.98 11.78 -4.08
C ASN A 104 18.63 10.67 -3.23
N VAL A 105 18.13 9.44 -3.40
CA VAL A 105 18.64 8.20 -2.80
C VAL A 105 19.54 7.52 -3.83
N LYS A 106 20.74 7.11 -3.41
CA LYS A 106 21.62 6.30 -4.24
C LYS A 106 21.60 4.87 -3.72
N ALA A 107 21.12 3.95 -4.55
CA ALA A 107 21.28 2.53 -4.27
C ALA A 107 22.77 2.19 -4.18
N THR A 108 23.13 1.45 -3.15
CA THR A 108 24.46 0.90 -2.93
C THR A 108 24.51 -0.54 -3.47
N PRO A 109 25.70 -1.11 -3.72
CA PRO A 109 25.82 -2.52 -4.13
C PRO A 109 25.21 -3.50 -3.11
N GLU A 110 25.09 -3.09 -1.85
CA GLU A 110 24.44 -3.88 -0.79
C GLU A 110 22.92 -3.93 -0.95
N ASP A 111 22.34 -2.99 -1.70
CA ASP A 111 20.90 -2.94 -2.00
C ASP A 111 20.50 -3.78 -3.23
N GLU A 112 21.46 -4.31 -4.01
CA GLU A 112 21.16 -5.04 -5.26
C GLU A 112 20.28 -6.27 -5.01
N ASP A 113 20.59 -7.06 -3.98
CA ASP A 113 19.79 -8.25 -3.63
C ASP A 113 18.39 -7.87 -3.15
N PHE A 114 18.26 -6.77 -2.41
CA PHE A 114 16.96 -6.25 -1.97
C PHE A 114 16.13 -5.74 -3.16
N ILE A 115 16.73 -4.94 -4.04
CA ILE A 115 16.07 -4.40 -5.22
C ILE A 115 15.64 -5.54 -6.13
N LYS A 116 16.50 -6.54 -6.36
CA LYS A 116 16.15 -7.70 -7.16
C LYS A 116 15.00 -8.49 -6.56
N ALA A 117 15.05 -8.79 -5.27
CA ALA A 117 13.94 -9.46 -4.58
C ALA A 117 12.66 -8.62 -4.62
N PHE A 118 12.76 -7.29 -4.49
CA PHE A 118 11.63 -6.38 -4.56
C PHE A 118 10.96 -6.39 -5.95
N ILE A 119 11.77 -6.35 -7.01
CA ILE A 119 11.30 -6.43 -8.40
C ILE A 119 10.64 -7.79 -8.66
N GLU A 120 11.30 -8.88 -8.28
CA GLU A 120 10.77 -10.25 -8.45
C GLU A 120 9.41 -10.39 -7.74
N ASN A 121 9.29 -9.91 -6.50
CA ASN A 121 8.04 -9.92 -5.77
C ASN A 121 6.97 -9.04 -6.45
N MET A 122 7.30 -7.88 -7.01
CA MET A 122 6.31 -7.06 -7.72
C MET A 122 5.90 -7.62 -9.08
N ILE A 123 6.62 -8.58 -9.65
CA ILE A 123 6.23 -9.26 -10.90
C ILE A 123 5.26 -10.42 -10.61
N ASP A 124 5.36 -11.06 -9.44
CA ASP A 124 4.58 -12.25 -9.08
C ASP A 124 3.15 -11.95 -8.57
N TYR A 125 2.86 -10.70 -8.14
CA TYR A 125 1.53 -10.33 -7.67
C TYR A 125 0.60 -9.82 -8.78
N ASP A 126 -0.66 -10.25 -8.74
CA ASP A 126 -1.71 -9.73 -9.60
C ASP A 126 -2.19 -8.37 -9.08
N PHE A 127 -1.60 -7.29 -9.61
CA PHE A 127 -2.05 -5.93 -9.34
C PHE A 127 -3.19 -5.46 -10.26
N SER A 128 -3.82 -6.38 -11.00
CA SER A 128 -4.98 -6.01 -11.82
C SER A 128 -6.15 -5.65 -10.90
N SER A 129 -6.67 -4.44 -11.06
CA SER A 129 -7.83 -3.95 -10.35
C SER A 129 -8.63 -3.06 -11.30
N ASN A 130 -9.95 -3.13 -11.17
CA ASN A 130 -10.86 -2.27 -11.92
C ASN A 130 -11.12 -0.95 -11.19
N VAL A 131 -10.82 -0.91 -9.89
CA VAL A 131 -11.10 0.24 -9.02
C VAL A 131 -9.82 0.99 -8.64
N LEU A 132 -8.75 0.24 -8.38
CA LEU A 132 -7.43 0.75 -7.99
C LEU A 132 -6.49 0.76 -9.17
N THR A 133 -5.55 1.69 -9.08
CA THR A 133 -4.32 1.65 -9.86
C THR A 133 -3.39 0.54 -9.35
N PRO A 134 -2.44 0.04 -10.16
CA PRO A 134 -1.44 -0.92 -9.68
C PRO A 134 -0.66 -0.43 -8.45
N ALA A 135 -0.33 0.86 -8.39
CA ALA A 135 0.35 1.44 -7.23
C ALA A 135 -0.54 1.45 -5.97
N GLN A 136 -1.83 1.78 -6.11
CA GLN A 136 -2.77 1.72 -5.00
C GLN A 136 -3.01 0.28 -4.54
N MET A 137 -3.09 -0.66 -5.48
CA MET A 137 -3.22 -2.09 -5.17
C MET A 137 -1.97 -2.58 -4.42
N TYR A 138 -0.77 -2.19 -4.85
CA TYR A 138 0.46 -2.47 -4.13
C TYR A 138 0.47 -1.91 -2.70
N ILE A 139 -0.03 -0.69 -2.51
CA ILE A 139 -0.16 -0.08 -1.17
C ILE A 139 -1.11 -0.92 -0.30
N VAL A 140 -2.25 -1.36 -0.85
CA VAL A 140 -3.17 -2.25 -0.13
C VAL A 140 -2.46 -3.56 0.25
N TYR A 141 -1.74 -4.18 -0.68
CA TYR A 141 -0.97 -5.40 -0.42
C TYR A 141 0.03 -5.20 0.74
N GLY A 142 0.83 -4.13 0.69
CA GLY A 142 1.80 -3.81 1.74
C GLY A 142 1.18 -3.43 3.10
N MET A 143 -0.11 -3.12 3.13
CA MET A 143 -0.86 -2.78 4.34
C MET A 143 -1.58 -3.96 4.97
N LEU A 144 -1.48 -5.18 4.43
CA LEU A 144 -2.23 -6.33 4.96
C LEU A 144 -1.31 -7.35 5.64
N PRO A 145 -1.77 -8.00 6.73
CA PRO A 145 -1.02 -9.08 7.37
C PRO A 145 -0.76 -10.23 6.40
N VAL A 146 0.52 -10.52 6.16
CA VAL A 146 0.97 -11.58 5.23
C VAL A 146 0.44 -12.95 5.65
N THR A 147 0.29 -13.21 6.94
CA THR A 147 -0.14 -14.52 7.46
C THR A 147 -1.63 -14.81 7.29
N VAL A 148 -2.45 -13.80 6.97
CA VAL A 148 -3.91 -13.94 6.83
C VAL A 148 -4.33 -13.81 5.38
N TYR A 149 -3.90 -12.74 4.72
CA TYR A 149 -4.38 -12.40 3.38
C TYR A 149 -3.52 -12.99 2.26
N PHE A 150 -2.43 -13.70 2.59
CA PHE A 150 -1.50 -14.24 1.60
C PHE A 150 -1.20 -15.71 1.86
N CYS A 151 -1.23 -16.52 0.81
CA CYS A 151 -0.95 -17.93 0.90
C CYS A 151 0.56 -18.21 0.95
N ARG A 152 1.13 -18.19 2.15
CA ARG A 152 2.45 -18.81 2.37
C ARG A 152 2.27 -20.32 2.52
N SER A 153 2.36 -21.08 1.42
CA SER A 153 2.47 -22.53 1.57
C SER A 153 3.63 -23.14 0.79
N LYS A 154 4.52 -23.78 1.55
CA LYS A 154 5.48 -24.81 1.10
C LYS A 154 4.78 -26.14 0.75
N SER A 155 3.47 -26.24 0.98
CA SER A 155 2.58 -27.35 0.61
C SER A 155 1.44 -26.82 -0.26
N LYS A 156 1.77 -26.26 -1.43
CA LYS A 156 0.76 -26.05 -2.48
C LYS A 156 0.24 -27.43 -2.90
N PRO A 157 -1.08 -27.70 -2.87
CA PRO A 157 -1.61 -28.91 -3.49
C PRO A 157 -1.22 -28.92 -4.97
N GLU A 158 -0.96 -30.10 -5.54
CA GLU A 158 -0.43 -30.27 -6.92
C GLU A 158 -1.27 -29.59 -8.02
N ASN A 159 -2.50 -29.14 -7.69
CA ASN A 159 -3.43 -28.46 -8.59
C ASN A 159 -3.61 -26.95 -8.29
N PHE A 160 -2.77 -26.34 -7.44
CA PHE A 160 -2.88 -24.91 -7.13
C PHE A 160 -2.31 -24.06 -8.29
N THR A 161 -3.17 -23.38 -9.02
CA THR A 161 -2.84 -22.59 -10.23
C THR A 161 -2.21 -21.22 -9.95
N GLY A 162 -1.83 -20.93 -8.70
CA GLY A 162 -0.83 -19.90 -8.41
C GLY A 162 -1.32 -18.45 -8.41
N LYS A 163 -2.61 -18.18 -8.20
CA LYS A 163 -3.05 -16.82 -7.82
C LYS A 163 -3.40 -16.79 -6.34
N GLU A 164 -2.71 -15.93 -5.58
CA GLU A 164 -2.93 -15.80 -4.13
C GLU A 164 -4.28 -15.16 -3.78
N TRP A 165 -4.79 -14.30 -4.67
CA TRP A 165 -6.09 -13.66 -4.56
C TRP A 165 -6.96 -14.03 -5.76
N GLU A 166 -8.22 -14.36 -5.50
CA GLU A 166 -9.22 -14.70 -6.50
C GLU A 166 -10.28 -13.60 -6.55
N LEU A 167 -10.56 -13.06 -7.74
CA LEU A 167 -11.61 -12.07 -7.90
C LEU A 167 -12.99 -12.72 -7.78
N LEU A 168 -13.65 -12.56 -6.63
CA LEU A 168 -14.99 -13.11 -6.37
C LEU A 168 -16.07 -12.32 -7.13
N TRP A 169 -15.93 -10.99 -7.14
CA TRP A 169 -16.91 -10.11 -7.78
C TRP A 169 -16.30 -8.77 -8.17
N ASN A 170 -16.81 -8.19 -9.26
CA ASN A 170 -16.62 -6.79 -9.58
C ASN A 170 -17.89 -6.19 -10.21
N SER A 171 -18.06 -4.88 -10.03
CA SER A 171 -19.20 -4.15 -10.57
C SER A 171 -19.17 -3.96 -12.08
N ASN A 172 -18.02 -4.08 -12.76
CA ASN A 172 -17.91 -3.88 -14.21
C ASN A 172 -18.64 -4.98 -14.99
N ASN A 173 -18.69 -6.20 -14.44
CA ASN A 173 -19.38 -7.33 -15.03
C ASN A 173 -20.90 -7.34 -14.74
N SER A 174 -21.37 -6.44 -13.87
CA SER A 174 -22.75 -6.41 -13.38
C SER A 174 -23.48 -5.19 -13.94
N LYS A 175 -24.75 -5.36 -14.37
CA LYS A 175 -25.56 -4.22 -14.83
C LYS A 175 -25.90 -3.24 -13.71
N GLU A 176 -25.95 -3.73 -12.47
CA GLU A 176 -26.31 -2.98 -11.27
C GLU A 176 -25.46 -3.43 -10.07
N ILE A 177 -25.28 -2.54 -9.09
CA ILE A 177 -24.62 -2.80 -7.81
C ILE A 177 -25.72 -2.87 -6.77
N THR A 178 -26.06 -4.07 -6.31
CA THR A 178 -27.11 -4.29 -5.31
C THR A 178 -26.63 -5.22 -4.19
N PRO A 179 -27.24 -5.15 -3.00
CA PRO A 179 -26.94 -6.05 -1.89
C PRO A 179 -27.09 -7.53 -2.24
N ASP A 180 -28.08 -7.87 -3.04
CA ASP A 180 -28.35 -9.27 -3.42
C ASP A 180 -27.22 -9.83 -4.29
N ILE A 181 -26.68 -9.00 -5.19
CA ILE A 181 -25.55 -9.38 -6.03
C ILE A 181 -24.29 -9.52 -5.18
N PHE A 182 -24.04 -8.59 -4.25
CA PHE A 182 -22.90 -8.69 -3.33
C PHE A 182 -23.01 -9.97 -2.49
N GLN A 183 -24.14 -10.20 -1.83
CA GLN A 183 -24.37 -11.39 -1.01
C GLN A 183 -24.17 -12.67 -1.80
N LYS A 184 -24.74 -12.77 -3.00
CA LYS A 184 -24.62 -13.94 -3.87
C LYS A 184 -23.17 -14.33 -4.20
N HIS A 185 -22.28 -13.37 -4.39
CA HIS A 185 -20.89 -13.65 -4.79
C HIS A 185 -19.93 -13.75 -3.60
N VAL A 186 -20.27 -13.13 -2.46
CA VAL A 186 -19.32 -12.95 -1.36
C VAL A 186 -19.65 -13.80 -0.15
N PHE A 187 -20.93 -14.04 0.17
CA PHE A 187 -21.33 -14.69 1.43
C PHE A 187 -21.04 -16.19 1.47
N ASP A 188 -20.86 -16.83 0.32
CA ASP A 188 -20.49 -18.25 0.25
C ASP A 188 -18.99 -18.48 0.40
N TYR A 189 -18.17 -17.43 0.34
CA TYR A 189 -16.72 -17.52 0.53
C TYR A 189 -16.38 -17.66 2.04
N ASP A 190 -15.63 -18.70 2.39
CA ASP A 190 -15.33 -19.11 3.77
C ASP A 190 -13.89 -18.76 4.20
N GLY A 191 -13.42 -17.57 3.79
CA GLY A 191 -12.07 -17.09 4.08
C GLY A 191 -11.95 -15.56 4.07
N PRO A 192 -10.72 -15.04 4.24
CA PRO A 192 -10.47 -13.61 4.30
C PRO A 192 -10.72 -12.97 2.94
N THR A 193 -11.23 -11.75 2.94
CA THR A 193 -11.58 -11.03 1.73
C THR A 193 -11.08 -9.60 1.80
N VAL A 194 -10.81 -9.03 0.62
CA VAL A 194 -10.51 -7.61 0.46
C VAL A 194 -11.55 -7.02 -0.48
N THR A 195 -12.41 -6.17 0.08
CA THR A 195 -13.48 -5.46 -0.62
C THR A 195 -13.03 -4.02 -0.90
N ILE A 196 -12.83 -3.69 -2.16
CA ILE A 196 -12.40 -2.37 -2.60
C ILE A 196 -13.60 -1.61 -3.17
N ILE A 197 -13.80 -0.39 -2.70
CA ILE A 197 -14.98 0.42 -2.99
C ILE A 197 -14.55 1.81 -3.43
N ARG A 198 -15.09 2.26 -4.57
CA ARG A 198 -15.09 3.67 -4.98
C ARG A 198 -16.49 4.22 -4.81
N THR A 199 -16.62 5.31 -4.06
CA THR A 199 -17.91 5.98 -3.85
C THR A 199 -18.24 6.92 -5.00
N LYS A 200 -19.48 7.42 -5.02
CA LYS A 200 -19.92 8.45 -5.98
C LYS A 200 -19.20 9.79 -5.80
N ASP A 201 -18.66 10.04 -4.61
CA ASP A 201 -17.85 11.21 -4.29
C ASP A 201 -16.35 11.03 -4.63
N ASP A 202 -16.02 9.96 -5.37
CA ASP A 202 -14.67 9.58 -5.80
C ASP A 202 -13.67 9.31 -4.66
N GLU A 203 -14.16 9.08 -3.43
CA GLU A 203 -13.37 8.48 -2.37
C GLU A 203 -13.18 6.98 -2.64
N VAL A 204 -12.03 6.45 -2.22
CA VAL A 204 -11.64 5.06 -2.47
C VAL A 204 -11.15 4.43 -1.19
N PHE A 205 -11.67 3.25 -0.90
CA PHE A 205 -11.40 2.51 0.32
C PHE A 205 -11.19 1.03 0.01
N ALA A 206 -10.41 0.35 0.85
CA ALA A 206 -10.34 -1.10 0.90
C ALA A 206 -10.74 -1.56 2.31
N LEU A 207 -11.61 -2.55 2.36
CA LEU A 207 -12.05 -3.21 3.58
C LEU A 207 -11.53 -4.64 3.53
N ALA A 208 -10.58 -4.94 4.39
CA ALA A 208 -10.07 -6.28 4.59
C ALA A 208 -10.82 -6.92 5.74
N ASN A 209 -11.53 -8.00 5.47
CA ASN A 209 -12.29 -8.76 6.46
C ASN A 209 -11.68 -10.16 6.55
N ASP A 210 -11.25 -10.57 7.75
CA ASP A 210 -10.63 -11.87 8.01
C ASP A 210 -11.65 -12.97 8.37
N GLU A 211 -12.91 -12.60 8.54
CA GLU A 211 -14.01 -13.49 8.87
C GLU A 211 -15.00 -13.64 7.71
N LYS A 212 -15.83 -14.67 7.78
CA LYS A 212 -16.90 -14.88 6.78
C LYS A 212 -17.91 -13.73 6.79
N TRP A 213 -18.31 -13.30 5.60
CA TRP A 213 -19.39 -12.32 5.44
C TRP A 213 -20.74 -12.92 5.83
N ILE A 214 -21.42 -12.25 6.77
CA ILE A 214 -22.77 -12.61 7.21
C ILE A 214 -23.60 -11.36 7.44
N ASN A 215 -24.92 -11.48 7.27
CA ASN A 215 -25.85 -10.49 7.80
C ASN A 215 -25.90 -10.65 9.32
N SER A 216 -25.59 -9.60 10.06
CA SER A 216 -25.55 -9.66 11.53
C SER A 216 -26.08 -8.39 12.17
N ARG A 217 -26.68 -8.54 13.36
CA ARG A 217 -26.98 -7.41 14.26
C ARG A 217 -25.79 -7.04 15.17
N LYS A 218 -24.71 -7.81 15.07
CA LYS A 218 -23.45 -7.59 15.78
C LYS A 218 -22.34 -7.31 14.77
N LYS A 219 -21.20 -6.84 15.27
CA LYS A 219 -19.98 -6.70 14.49
C LYS A 219 -19.48 -8.07 14.03
N ILE A 220 -18.82 -8.14 12.88
CA ILE A 220 -18.50 -9.40 12.20
C ILE A 220 -17.00 -9.58 11.88
N GLY A 221 -16.16 -8.55 12.03
CA GLY A 221 -14.75 -8.67 11.70
C GLY A 221 -13.93 -9.28 12.84
N GLY A 222 -12.89 -10.03 12.50
CA GLY A 222 -11.91 -10.59 13.42
C GLY A 222 -10.75 -9.64 13.75
N ASN A 223 -9.70 -10.18 14.37
CA ASN A 223 -8.58 -9.39 14.88
C ASN A 223 -7.69 -8.78 13.78
N TYR A 224 -7.72 -9.35 12.57
CA TYR A 224 -6.89 -8.94 11.44
C TYR A 224 -7.67 -8.16 10.38
N SER A 225 -8.98 -7.98 10.61
CA SER A 225 -9.79 -7.06 9.83
C SER A 225 -9.26 -5.63 9.94
N SER A 226 -9.23 -4.94 8.80
CA SER A 226 -8.78 -3.55 8.72
C SER A 226 -9.52 -2.76 7.64
N PHE A 227 -9.60 -1.46 7.84
CA PHE A 227 -10.14 -0.50 6.89
C PHE A 227 -9.05 0.45 6.44
N ILE A 228 -8.88 0.56 5.13
CA ILE A 228 -7.83 1.36 4.49
C ILE A 228 -8.52 2.42 3.64
N LYS A 229 -8.44 3.67 4.07
CA LYS A 229 -8.77 4.83 3.23
C LYS A 229 -7.61 5.05 2.28
N ILE A 230 -7.86 5.03 0.97
CA ILE A 230 -6.83 5.19 -0.07
C ILE A 230 -6.88 6.61 -0.63
N LEU A 231 -8.08 7.12 -0.90
CA LEU A 231 -8.33 8.50 -1.34
C LEU A 231 -9.31 9.22 -0.40
N PRO A 232 -9.16 10.55 -0.19
CA PRO A 232 -8.09 11.41 -0.72
C PRO A 232 -6.74 11.26 -0.01
N LYS A 233 -6.71 10.66 1.19
CA LYS A 233 -5.50 10.47 1.99
C LYS A 233 -5.41 9.02 2.43
N ILE A 234 -4.20 8.45 2.30
CA ILE A 234 -3.92 7.09 2.73
C ILE A 234 -3.92 7.02 4.26
N GLN A 235 -4.80 6.20 4.84
CA GLN A 235 -4.90 5.92 6.28
C GLN A 235 -5.42 4.50 6.50
N ARG A 236 -4.85 3.79 7.48
CA ARG A 236 -5.29 2.46 7.90
C ARG A 236 -5.86 2.52 9.31
N PHE A 237 -6.93 1.77 9.53
CA PHE A 237 -7.62 1.59 10.79
C PHE A 237 -7.76 0.09 11.05
N ASP A 238 -7.25 -0.37 12.18
CA ASP A 238 -7.32 -1.78 12.58
C ASP A 238 -8.44 -2.03 13.57
N GLY A 239 -9.04 -3.22 13.51
CA GLY A 239 -10.00 -3.71 14.49
C GLY A 239 -11.33 -4.13 13.88
N GLY A 240 -11.55 -5.44 13.73
CA GLY A 240 -12.78 -6.01 13.19
C GLY A 240 -14.04 -5.79 14.02
N GLU A 241 -13.86 -5.43 15.30
CA GLU A 241 -14.92 -4.87 16.14
C GLU A 241 -15.54 -3.58 15.55
N MET A 242 -14.96 -2.97 14.52
CA MET A 242 -15.57 -1.82 13.84
C MET A 242 -16.42 -2.24 12.64
N LEU A 243 -16.25 -3.46 12.11
CA LEU A 243 -16.92 -3.93 10.92
C LEU A 243 -18.34 -4.45 11.22
N TYR A 244 -19.30 -3.91 10.48
CA TYR A 244 -20.69 -4.29 10.51
C TYR A 244 -21.23 -4.54 9.11
N CYS A 245 -22.02 -5.60 8.93
CA CYS A 245 -22.70 -5.91 7.68
C CYS A 245 -24.13 -6.37 7.97
N ASN A 246 -25.11 -5.67 7.40
CA ASN A 246 -26.52 -6.03 7.52
C ASN A 246 -27.35 -5.49 6.36
N PHE A 247 -27.76 -6.37 5.46
CA PHE A 247 -28.69 -6.07 4.39
C PHE A 247 -30.07 -6.71 4.58
N ALA A 248 -30.25 -7.52 5.62
CA ALA A 248 -31.42 -8.38 5.77
C ALA A 248 -32.35 -7.98 6.93
N PHE A 249 -31.82 -7.37 7.99
CA PHE A 249 -32.59 -7.03 9.17
C PHE A 249 -32.90 -5.54 9.20
N ASP A 250 -34.19 -5.21 9.36
CA ASP A 250 -34.66 -3.86 9.66
C ASP A 250 -34.07 -3.41 11.00
N SER A 251 -33.10 -2.49 10.94
CA SER A 251 -32.30 -2.05 12.09
C SER A 251 -31.79 -0.62 11.87
N ASN A 252 -31.33 0.05 12.93
CA ASN A 252 -30.86 1.44 12.82
C ASN A 252 -29.61 1.61 11.94
N VAL A 253 -28.86 0.53 11.68
CA VAL A 253 -27.71 0.53 10.78
C VAL A 253 -27.94 -0.54 9.72
N GLU A 254 -27.99 -0.14 8.47
CA GLU A 254 -28.21 -1.03 7.34
C GLU A 254 -27.15 -0.75 6.26
N GLY A 255 -26.57 -1.81 5.73
CA GLY A 255 -25.45 -1.80 4.78
C GLY A 255 -24.15 -2.32 5.39
N ILE A 256 -23.02 -1.81 4.87
CA ILE A 256 -21.66 -2.16 5.35
C ILE A 256 -21.08 -0.93 6.04
N MET A 257 -20.60 -1.08 7.27
CA MET A 257 -20.09 0.04 8.05
C MET A 257 -18.77 -0.33 8.71
N TRP A 258 -17.88 0.66 8.81
CA TRP A 258 -16.68 0.58 9.64
C TRP A 258 -16.69 1.73 10.66
N GLY A 259 -17.10 1.42 11.89
CA GLY A 259 -17.22 2.41 12.97
C GLY A 259 -18.03 3.64 12.53
N SER A 260 -17.50 4.84 12.79
CA SER A 260 -18.05 6.11 12.29
C SER A 260 -17.40 6.59 10.99
N GLU A 261 -16.38 5.89 10.50
CA GLU A 261 -15.51 6.38 9.43
C GLU A 261 -16.07 6.11 8.04
N PHE A 262 -16.92 5.09 7.90
CA PHE A 262 -17.40 4.64 6.59
C PHE A 262 -18.75 3.94 6.68
N LEU A 263 -19.60 4.22 5.69
CA LEU A 263 -20.92 3.60 5.53
C LEU A 263 -21.24 3.41 4.04
N VAL A 264 -21.39 2.16 3.62
CA VAL A 264 -22.16 1.78 2.42
C VAL A 264 -23.61 1.67 2.82
N GLN A 265 -24.48 2.39 2.11
CA GLN A 265 -25.91 2.36 2.37
C GLN A 265 -26.51 0.98 2.04
N ASN A 266 -27.65 0.68 2.66
CA ASN A 266 -28.36 -0.60 2.48
C ASN A 266 -28.70 -0.93 1.03
N ASP A 267 -28.92 0.09 0.19
CA ASP A 267 -29.21 -0.03 -1.24
C ASP A 267 -27.95 0.05 -2.10
N MET A 268 -26.77 0.19 -1.47
CA MET A 268 -25.45 0.42 -2.07
C MET A 268 -25.42 1.61 -3.04
N ARG A 269 -26.38 2.54 -2.97
CA ARG A 269 -26.50 3.62 -3.96
C ARG A 269 -25.33 4.60 -3.93
N ASN A 270 -24.59 4.68 -2.82
CA ASN A 270 -23.43 5.56 -2.69
C ASN A 270 -22.15 4.93 -3.27
N VAL A 271 -22.21 3.69 -3.74
CA VAL A 271 -21.12 2.99 -4.41
C VAL A 271 -21.16 3.30 -5.91
N LYS A 272 -20.00 3.65 -6.47
CA LYS A 272 -19.78 3.88 -7.90
C LYS A 272 -19.16 2.64 -8.55
N ASN A 273 -18.14 2.06 -7.93
CA ASN A 273 -17.54 0.80 -8.33
C ASN A 273 -17.18 -0.02 -7.08
N ILE A 274 -17.24 -1.34 -7.19
CA ILE A 274 -16.84 -2.26 -6.14
C ILE A 274 -16.16 -3.48 -6.77
N GLU A 275 -15.15 -3.99 -6.09
CA GLU A 275 -14.54 -5.27 -6.38
C GLU A 275 -14.23 -6.00 -5.07
N VAL A 276 -14.32 -7.32 -5.11
CA VAL A 276 -14.14 -8.17 -3.93
C VAL A 276 -13.22 -9.32 -4.30
N TRP A 277 -12.13 -9.42 -3.56
CA TRP A 277 -11.12 -10.44 -3.71
C TRP A 277 -11.22 -11.42 -2.54
N GLY A 278 -11.25 -12.71 -2.85
CA GLY A 278 -11.05 -13.79 -1.89
C GLY A 278 -9.55 -14.00 -1.73
N CYS A 279 -9.09 -14.00 -0.50
CA CYS A 279 -7.68 -14.05 -0.13
C CYS A 279 -7.41 -15.36 0.62
N GLY A 280 -6.22 -15.92 0.45
CA GLY A 280 -5.82 -17.10 1.20
C GLY A 280 -6.51 -18.40 0.74
N ILE A 281 -6.23 -19.51 1.43
CA ILE A 281 -6.93 -20.79 1.22
C ILE A 281 -8.20 -20.75 2.08
N PRO A 282 -9.39 -21.04 1.53
CA PRO A 282 -10.57 -21.29 2.32
C PRO A 282 -10.37 -22.60 3.10
N GLN A 283 -9.76 -22.51 4.28
CA GLN A 283 -9.69 -23.57 5.27
C GLN A 283 -10.30 -23.03 6.55
N LYS A 284 -10.99 -23.90 7.29
CA LYS A 284 -11.48 -23.59 8.64
C LYS A 284 -10.31 -23.12 9.48
N PHE A 285 -10.27 -21.82 9.74
CA PHE A 285 -9.24 -21.14 10.51
C PHE A 285 -9.18 -21.70 11.93
N ASP A 286 -8.04 -22.24 12.34
CA ASP A 286 -7.71 -22.43 13.75
C ASP A 286 -6.93 -21.19 14.22
N PRO A 287 -7.51 -20.36 15.11
CA PRO A 287 -6.84 -19.18 15.65
C PRO A 287 -5.47 -19.45 16.30
N HIS A 288 -5.23 -20.68 16.76
CA HIS A 288 -3.97 -21.05 17.42
C HIS A 288 -2.81 -21.23 16.43
N GLU A 289 -3.08 -21.74 15.22
CA GLU A 289 -2.03 -21.92 14.20
C GLU A 289 -1.51 -20.57 13.68
N LEU A 290 -2.35 -19.54 13.66
CA LEU A 290 -1.97 -18.21 13.21
C LEU A 290 -1.06 -17.48 14.21
N ASP A 291 -1.32 -17.59 15.51
CA ASP A 291 -0.45 -17.04 16.54
C ASP A 291 0.92 -17.73 16.51
N GLU A 292 0.96 -19.05 16.26
CA GLU A 292 2.22 -19.78 16.07
C GLU A 292 2.98 -19.35 14.81
N LEU A 293 2.30 -19.20 13.66
CA LEU A 293 2.92 -18.75 12.41
C LEU A 293 3.42 -17.31 12.49
N GLN A 294 2.68 -16.42 13.18
CA GLN A 294 3.11 -15.04 13.42
C GLN A 294 4.29 -14.98 14.39
N ARG A 295 4.28 -15.78 15.46
CA ARG A 295 5.45 -15.90 16.34
C ARG A 295 6.66 -16.39 15.56
N GLN A 296 6.49 -17.38 14.69
CA GLN A 296 7.58 -17.87 13.84
C GLN A 296 8.09 -16.80 12.86
N SER A 297 7.21 -16.05 12.19
CA SER A 297 7.64 -14.98 11.29
C SER A 297 8.36 -13.84 12.01
N ILE A 298 7.88 -13.44 13.19
CA ILE A 298 8.54 -12.44 14.04
C ILE A 298 9.91 -12.96 14.53
N LEU A 299 10.01 -14.25 14.88
CA LEU A 299 11.28 -14.88 15.26
C LEU A 299 12.26 -14.97 14.09
N GLU A 300 11.78 -15.22 12.87
CA GLU A 300 12.61 -15.26 11.66
C GLU A 300 13.12 -13.86 11.29
N GLU A 301 12.26 -12.83 11.37
CA GLU A 301 12.65 -11.42 11.19
C GLU A 301 13.66 -10.96 12.25
N LYS A 302 13.50 -11.39 13.50
CA LYS A 302 14.48 -11.11 14.57
C LYS A 302 15.82 -11.81 14.33
N LYS A 303 15.79 -13.04 13.82
CA LYS A 303 17.01 -13.79 13.47
C LYS A 303 17.72 -13.23 12.24
N SER A 304 17.00 -12.66 11.29
CA SER A 304 17.59 -12.02 10.10
C SER A 304 18.10 -10.60 10.37
N SER A 305 17.58 -9.93 11.40
CA SER A 305 18.02 -8.60 11.84
C SER A 305 19.08 -8.60 12.95
N GLU A 306 19.41 -9.77 13.52
CA GLU A 306 20.58 -9.89 14.41
C GLU A 306 21.89 -9.77 13.59
N PRO A 307 22.78 -8.80 13.92
CA PRO A 307 24.06 -8.71 13.25
C PRO A 307 24.87 -9.99 13.50
N ARG A 308 25.32 -10.64 12.41
CA ARG A 308 26.26 -11.76 12.46
C ARG A 308 27.55 -11.30 13.14
N VAL A 309 27.62 -11.42 14.46
CA VAL A 309 28.87 -11.33 15.19
C VAL A 309 29.70 -12.53 14.74
N GLN A 310 30.66 -12.27 13.85
CA GLN A 310 31.73 -13.21 13.55
C GLN A 310 32.42 -13.52 14.88
N ARG A 311 32.15 -14.71 15.43
CA ARG A 311 32.84 -15.24 16.60
C ARG A 311 34.28 -15.51 16.21
N THR A 312 35.15 -14.52 16.38
CA THR A 312 36.57 -14.78 16.58
C THR A 312 36.73 -15.46 17.95
N LYS A 313 37.22 -16.70 17.91
CA LYS A 313 37.68 -17.43 19.09
C LYS A 313 38.74 -16.59 19.81
N GLY A 314 38.46 -16.22 21.05
CA GLY A 314 39.41 -15.54 21.93
C GLY A 314 38.83 -15.46 23.34
N GLU A 315 39.32 -16.35 24.18
CA GLU A 315 39.38 -16.31 25.65
C GLU A 315 38.82 -15.07 26.36
N PHE A 316 37.95 -15.27 27.35
CA PHE A 316 38.25 -14.86 28.73
C PHE A 316 37.24 -15.49 29.71
N ASN A 317 37.73 -16.47 30.47
CA ASN A 317 37.15 -16.90 31.72
C ASN A 317 37.39 -15.79 32.76
N ALA A 318 36.31 -15.17 33.25
CA ALA A 318 36.28 -14.58 34.59
C ALA A 318 34.82 -14.43 35.03
N LYS A 319 34.38 -15.28 35.95
CA LYS A 319 33.30 -14.90 36.87
C LYS A 319 33.92 -14.09 38.01
N PRO A 320 33.39 -12.91 38.35
CA PRO A 320 33.48 -12.40 39.70
C PRO A 320 32.12 -12.41 40.39
N ASN A 321 32.20 -12.65 41.69
CA ASN A 321 31.12 -12.81 42.64
C ASN A 321 30.30 -11.53 42.86
N GLY A 322 29.03 -11.72 43.21
CA GLY A 322 28.40 -11.01 44.33
C GLY A 322 27.89 -9.60 44.09
N GLY A 323 26.63 -9.53 43.63
CA GLY A 323 25.59 -8.68 44.23
C GLY A 323 25.82 -7.17 44.27
N ASP A 324 25.67 -6.52 43.12
CA ASP A 324 24.93 -5.27 43.00
C ASP A 324 24.25 -5.28 41.62
N GLU A 325 23.03 -4.76 41.58
CA GLU A 325 22.04 -4.82 40.51
C GLU A 325 22.64 -4.41 39.13
N TRP A 326 22.58 -5.33 38.16
CA TRP A 326 23.02 -5.09 36.78
C TRP A 326 21.95 -4.27 36.04
N ASP A 327 22.07 -2.95 36.06
CA ASP A 327 21.23 -2.05 35.28
C ASP A 327 21.76 -1.95 33.84
N VAL A 328 21.23 -2.82 32.98
CA VAL A 328 21.57 -2.91 31.54
C VAL A 328 21.23 -1.61 30.82
N ASP A 329 20.20 -0.90 31.26
CA ASP A 329 19.74 0.35 30.65
C ASP A 329 20.78 1.46 30.87
N LYS A 330 21.41 1.49 32.05
CA LYS A 330 22.47 2.45 32.35
C LYS A 330 23.71 2.30 31.46
N GLN A 331 24.13 1.07 31.16
CA GLN A 331 25.25 0.83 30.24
C GLN A 331 24.90 1.18 28.79
N LEU A 332 23.66 0.91 28.36
CA LEU A 332 23.19 1.29 27.03
C LEU A 332 23.20 2.82 26.86
N LEU A 333 22.81 3.54 27.91
CA LEU A 333 22.77 5.01 27.92
C LEU A 333 24.16 5.65 28.00
N GLU A 334 25.10 5.08 28.75
CA GLU A 334 26.50 5.54 28.78
C GLU A 334 27.20 5.30 27.43
N MET A 335 26.93 4.18 26.75
CA MET A 335 27.44 3.92 25.39
C MET A 335 26.81 4.84 24.33
N ALA A 336 25.58 5.33 24.57
CA ALA A 336 24.93 6.33 23.74
C ALA A 336 25.42 7.78 24.02
N GLY A 337 26.41 7.95 24.91
CA GLY A 337 27.05 9.24 25.18
C GLY A 337 26.41 10.07 26.30
N PHE A 338 25.55 9.47 27.15
CA PHE A 338 25.02 10.15 28.33
C PHE A 338 25.97 10.01 29.53
N GLU A 339 26.42 11.13 30.10
CA GLU A 339 27.21 11.15 31.34
C GLU A 339 26.29 11.29 32.57
N PHE A 340 26.43 10.38 33.54
CA PHE A 340 25.73 10.45 34.82
C PHE A 340 26.70 10.94 35.92
N ASP A 341 26.37 12.08 36.55
CA ASP A 341 27.15 12.66 37.65
C ASP A 341 27.38 11.68 38.80
N ARG A 342 28.64 11.29 39.02
CA ARG A 342 29.06 10.42 40.14
C ARG A 342 29.19 11.20 41.45
N HIS A 343 28.18 11.94 41.89
CA HIS A 343 28.17 12.42 43.28
C HIS A 343 26.75 12.51 43.86
N ARG A 344 26.33 11.41 44.51
CA ARG A 344 25.41 11.44 45.68
C ARG A 344 25.33 10.07 46.35
N ARG A 345 26.38 9.70 47.09
CA ARG A 345 26.28 8.89 48.32
C ARG A 345 27.28 9.41 49.36
N ALA A 346 27.07 10.65 49.79
CA ALA A 346 27.49 11.08 51.13
C ALA A 346 26.20 11.22 51.95
N GLY A 347 25.77 10.11 52.56
CA GLY A 347 24.83 10.12 53.67
C GLY A 347 25.59 10.42 54.97
N PRO A 348 24.92 10.95 56.01
CA PRO A 348 25.55 11.73 57.06
C PRO A 348 26.42 10.89 58.00
N VAL A 349 27.55 11.47 58.40
CA VAL A 349 28.37 11.03 59.53
C VAL A 349 27.53 11.16 60.80
N ARG A 350 27.32 10.05 61.52
CA ARG A 350 26.78 10.09 62.89
C ARG A 350 27.88 10.57 63.84
N PRO A 351 27.56 11.39 64.86
CA PRO A 351 28.53 11.76 65.88
C PRO A 351 28.89 10.54 66.76
N PRO A 352 30.06 10.57 67.42
CA PRO A 352 30.48 9.49 68.30
C PRO A 352 29.78 9.67 69.66
N ASP A 353 29.01 8.65 70.08
CA ASP A 353 28.63 8.51 71.48
C ASP A 353 29.56 7.48 72.12
N GLU A 354 30.25 7.96 73.16
CA GLU A 354 31.05 7.24 74.13
C GLU A 354 30.20 6.20 74.91
N ASP A 355 30.92 5.29 75.57
CA ASP A 355 30.48 4.35 76.63
C ASP A 355 30.22 2.89 76.25
N LYS A 356 31.30 2.09 76.24
CA LYS A 356 31.69 1.23 77.39
C LYS A 356 33.01 0.50 77.16
#